data_AF-A0A5M8PZ52-F1
#
_entry.id   AF-A0A5M8PZ52-F1
#
_cell.length_a   1.000
_cell.length_b   1.000
_cell.length_c   1.000
_cell.angle_alpha   90.00
_cell.angle_beta   90.00
_cell.angle_gamma   90.00
#
_symmetry.space_group_name_H-M   'P 1'
#
loop_
_entity.id
_entity.type
_entity.pdbx_description
1 polymer ?
#
loop_
_entity_poly.entity_id
_entity_poly.type
_entity_poly.pdbx_seq_one_letter_code
_entity_poly.pdbx_strand_id
1 'polypeptide(L)'
;MRRFNLSPLLVLAYATAFAWALPLTIDTSSLVPKAQLLTNAPPTESESLLDRHNALAPRIPAIDVVFAAGTETKVLIKAGWIALNVQEIVNLLRYTIREVKQQIVQHGDRVIPATDLVTLGSAMVVQGVHMTLSNADNHQLTYGVVQSAAVAMVQYFTVRGGYQTVDFSIIDGKNRVGSGMIQA
;
A
#
# COMPACT_ATOMS: atom_id res chain seq x y z
N MET A 1 1.25 -20.17 -62.47
CA MET A 1 1.15 -19.15 -61.40
C MET A 1 -0.24 -18.53 -61.45
N ARG A 2 -1.14 -18.89 -60.52
CA ARG A 2 -2.51 -18.34 -60.46
C ARG A 2 -2.53 -17.09 -59.56
N ARG A 3 -3.04 -15.98 -60.08
CA ARG A 3 -3.24 -14.74 -59.32
C ARG A 3 -4.56 -14.85 -58.54
N PHE A 4 -4.49 -14.70 -57.21
CA PHE A 4 -5.66 -14.58 -56.35
C PHE A 4 -6.15 -13.13 -56.39
N ASN A 5 -7.27 -12.89 -57.06
CA ASN A 5 -7.98 -11.62 -57.00
C ASN A 5 -8.81 -11.59 -55.71
N LEU A 6 -8.23 -11.02 -54.65
CA LEU A 6 -8.97 -10.69 -53.43
C LEU A 6 -10.00 -9.60 -53.77
N SER A 7 -11.27 -9.90 -53.52
CA SER A 7 -12.39 -9.01 -53.81
C SER A 7 -12.25 -7.69 -53.03
N PRO A 8 -12.37 -6.52 -53.67
CA PRO A 8 -12.27 -5.22 -53.00
C PRO A 8 -13.33 -5.01 -51.91
N LEU A 9 -14.40 -5.81 -51.90
CA LEU A 9 -15.42 -5.81 -50.83
C LEU A 9 -14.88 -6.29 -49.48
N LEU A 10 -13.89 -7.19 -49.46
CA LEU A 10 -13.29 -7.70 -48.22
C LEU A 10 -12.40 -6.66 -47.54
N VAL A 11 -11.77 -5.77 -48.32
CA VAL A 11 -10.95 -4.66 -47.79
C VAL A 11 -11.83 -3.60 -47.13
N LEU A 12 -13.02 -3.34 -47.68
CA LEU A 12 -13.94 -2.35 -47.12
C LEU A 12 -14.55 -2.80 -45.78
N ALA A 13 -14.84 -4.10 -45.63
CA ALA A 13 -15.36 -4.67 -44.38
C ALA A 13 -14.34 -4.64 -43.21
N TYR A 14 -13.03 -4.70 -43.52
CA TYR A 14 -11.98 -4.59 -42.51
C TYR A 14 -11.76 -3.15 -42.03
N ALA A 15 -12.04 -2.15 -42.87
CA ALA A 15 -11.84 -0.74 -42.53
C ALA A 15 -12.91 -0.18 -41.56
N THR A 16 -14.10 -0.79 -41.50
CA THR A 16 -15.19 -0.31 -40.64
C THR A 16 -15.05 -0.71 -39.17
N ALA A 17 -14.19 -1.67 -38.84
CA ALA A 17 -13.99 -2.12 -37.45
C ALA A 17 -13.14 -1.15 -36.60
N PHE A 18 -12.48 -0.15 -37.20
CA PHE A 18 -11.59 0.78 -36.50
C PHE A 18 -12.23 2.12 -36.09
N ALA A 19 -13.50 2.36 -36.42
CA ALA A 19 -14.12 3.68 -36.24
C ALA A 19 -14.90 3.88 -34.91
N TRP A 20 -14.89 2.92 -33.98
CA TRP A 20 -15.74 2.95 -32.77
C TRP A 20 -14.99 3.13 -31.45
N ALA A 21 -13.79 3.73 -31.49
CA ALA A 21 -13.14 4.23 -30.28
C ALA A 21 -13.35 5.75 -30.18
N LEU A 22 -14.60 6.17 -29.99
CA LEU A 22 -14.86 7.53 -29.51
C LEU A 22 -14.30 7.60 -28.07
N PRO A 23 -13.34 8.49 -27.77
CA PRO A 23 -12.96 8.73 -26.39
C PRO A 23 -14.21 9.25 -25.68
N LEU A 24 -14.74 8.46 -24.76
CA LEU A 24 -15.70 8.97 -23.79
C LEU A 24 -15.00 10.10 -23.06
N THR A 25 -15.36 11.34 -23.38
CA THR A 25 -15.10 12.50 -22.53
C THR A 25 -15.98 12.31 -21.30
N ILE A 26 -15.50 11.48 -20.37
CA ILE A 26 -16.10 11.35 -19.06
C ILE A 26 -15.83 12.69 -18.39
N ASP A 27 -16.87 13.51 -18.37
CA ASP A 27 -16.94 14.71 -17.55
C ASP A 27 -16.46 14.35 -16.15
N THR A 28 -15.33 14.97 -15.79
CA THR A 28 -14.92 15.33 -14.43
C THR A 28 -15.65 14.56 -13.33
N SER A 29 -15.18 13.34 -13.04
CA SER A 29 -15.31 12.79 -11.70
C SER A 29 -14.56 13.74 -10.76
N SER A 30 -15.30 14.73 -10.25
CA SER A 30 -14.90 15.53 -9.11
C SER A 30 -14.85 14.59 -7.92
N LEU A 31 -13.71 13.93 -7.75
CA LEU A 31 -13.26 13.39 -6.48
C LEU A 31 -13.06 14.59 -5.56
N VAL A 32 -14.16 15.17 -5.08
CA VAL A 32 -14.13 16.10 -3.95
C VAL A 32 -13.46 15.33 -2.83
N PRO A 33 -12.26 15.74 -2.37
CA PRO A 33 -11.64 15.11 -1.22
C PRO A 33 -12.65 15.18 -0.08
N LYS A 34 -13.00 14.04 0.51
CA LYS A 34 -13.71 14.05 1.79
C LYS A 34 -12.77 14.75 2.77
N ALA A 35 -13.00 16.04 2.99
CA ALA A 35 -12.38 16.77 4.07
C ALA A 35 -12.64 15.95 5.33
N GLN A 36 -11.58 15.58 6.02
CA GLN A 36 -11.69 15.02 7.36
C GLN A 36 -12.40 16.06 8.19
N LEU A 37 -13.70 15.85 8.41
CA LEU A 37 -14.48 16.63 9.35
C LEU A 37 -13.86 16.35 10.72
N LEU A 38 -12.95 17.23 11.14
CA LEU A 38 -12.62 17.42 12.54
C LEU A 38 -13.91 17.90 13.20
N THR A 39 -14.74 16.92 13.55
CA THR A 39 -15.93 17.17 14.35
C THR A 39 -15.36 17.50 15.72
N ASN A 40 -15.14 18.80 15.96
CA ASN A 40 -15.12 19.34 17.31
C ASN A 40 -16.53 19.07 17.86
N ALA A 41 -16.74 17.84 18.32
CA ALA A 41 -17.89 17.51 19.12
C ALA A 41 -17.91 18.52 20.27
N PRO A 42 -19.03 19.22 20.51
CA PRO A 42 -19.12 20.16 21.62
C PRO A 42 -18.73 19.41 22.90
N PRO A 43 -18.01 20.08 23.83
CA PRO A 43 -17.66 19.49 25.11
C PRO A 43 -18.97 19.21 25.83
N THR A 44 -19.45 17.97 25.71
CA THR A 44 -20.50 17.48 26.57
C THR A 44 -19.79 17.17 27.87
N GLU A 45 -19.85 18.13 28.78
CA GLU A 45 -19.49 17.97 30.19
C GLU A 45 -20.38 16.88 30.79
N SER A 46 -20.02 15.63 30.54
CA SER A 46 -20.50 14.52 31.35
C SER A 46 -19.55 14.45 32.55
N GLU A 47 -19.91 15.18 33.60
CA GLU A 47 -19.39 14.93 34.94
C GLU A 47 -19.79 13.52 35.38
N SER A 48 -19.02 12.53 34.94
CA SER A 48 -19.08 11.18 35.49
C SER A 48 -18.23 11.18 36.77
N LEU A 49 -18.92 11.38 37.90
CA LEU A 49 -18.41 11.20 39.27
C LEU A 49 -18.14 9.71 39.56
N LEU A 50 -17.31 9.06 38.74
CA LEU A 50 -16.69 7.79 39.09
C LEU A 50 -15.27 8.07 39.53
N ASP A 51 -15.06 7.99 40.84
CA ASP A 51 -13.77 8.07 41.52
C ASP A 51 -12.84 6.99 40.98
N ARG A 52 -12.02 7.39 40.00
CA ARG A 52 -11.18 6.52 39.18
C ARG A 52 -9.87 6.25 39.94
N HIS A 53 -9.96 5.45 40.99
CA HIS A 53 -8.79 4.88 41.64
C HIS A 53 -7.93 4.15 40.59
N ASN A 54 -6.69 4.61 40.41
CA ASN A 54 -5.67 4.07 39.50
C ASN A 54 -6.11 3.98 38.03
N ALA A 55 -6.38 5.13 37.40
CA ALA A 55 -6.44 5.21 35.95
C ALA A 55 -5.08 4.78 35.35
N LEU A 56 -4.99 3.53 34.89
CA LEU A 56 -3.89 3.10 34.04
C LEU A 56 -3.80 4.08 32.88
N ALA A 57 -2.65 4.73 32.69
CA ALA A 57 -2.44 5.63 31.58
C ALA A 57 -2.81 4.89 30.28
N PRO A 58 -3.66 5.47 29.41
CA PRO A 58 -3.99 4.86 28.12
C PRO A 58 -2.70 4.50 27.40
N ARG A 59 -2.49 3.20 27.15
CA ARG A 59 -1.30 2.71 26.46
C ARG A 59 -1.49 2.92 24.96
N ILE A 60 -1.47 4.18 24.54
CA ILE A 60 -1.48 4.53 23.12
C ILE A 60 -0.11 4.11 22.58
N PRO A 61 -0.03 3.11 21.69
CA PRO A 61 1.24 2.74 21.09
C PRO A 61 1.79 3.94 20.33
N ALA A 62 3.08 4.22 20.54
CA ALA A 62 3.76 5.29 19.83
C ALA A 62 3.67 5.04 18.32
N ILE A 63 3.41 6.10 17.57
CA ILE A 63 3.46 6.07 16.11
C ILE A 63 4.79 6.68 15.70
N ASP A 64 5.65 5.87 15.11
CA ASP A 64 6.89 6.32 14.51
C ASP A 64 6.68 6.67 13.04
N VAL A 65 7.44 7.65 12.55
CA VAL A 65 7.42 8.06 11.14
C VAL A 65 8.80 7.85 10.55
N VAL A 66 8.86 7.08 9.46
CA VAL A 66 10.12 6.73 8.78
C VAL A 66 10.05 7.16 7.33
N PHE A 67 11.11 7.77 6.82
CA PHE A 67 11.17 8.28 5.45
C PHE A 67 12.03 7.36 4.57
N ALA A 68 11.55 7.07 3.36
CA ALA A 68 12.34 6.40 2.36
C ALA A 68 13.26 7.42 1.66
N ALA A 69 14.57 7.24 1.80
CA ALA A 69 15.57 8.19 1.31
C ALA A 69 15.42 8.43 -0.21
N GLY A 70 15.42 9.72 -0.61
CA GLY A 70 15.32 10.11 -2.02
C GLY A 70 13.92 10.02 -2.63
N THR A 71 12.89 9.81 -1.81
CA THR A 71 11.49 9.72 -2.26
C THR A 71 10.57 10.54 -1.35
N GLU A 72 9.32 10.79 -1.78
CA GLU A 72 8.28 11.36 -0.92
C GLU A 72 7.52 10.30 -0.10
N THR A 73 7.93 9.03 -0.20
CA THR A 73 7.30 7.93 0.51
C THR A 73 7.75 7.91 1.98
N LYS A 74 6.78 7.85 2.89
CA LYS A 74 6.99 7.68 4.33
C LYS A 74 6.07 6.60 4.89
N VAL A 75 6.55 5.92 5.92
CA VAL A 75 5.84 4.84 6.60
C VAL A 75 5.52 5.28 8.02
N LEU A 76 4.24 5.26 8.37
CA LEU A 76 3.76 5.40 9.73
C LEU A 76 3.75 4.01 10.35
N ILE A 77 4.50 3.81 11.42
CA ILE A 77 4.69 2.51 12.07
C ILE A 77 4.07 2.57 13.45
N LYS A 78 3.12 1.68 13.72
CA LYS A 78 2.51 1.47 15.03
C LYS A 78 2.94 0.10 15.51
N ALA A 79 4.01 0.09 16.28
CA ALA A 79 4.61 -1.12 16.80
C ALA A 79 3.87 -1.62 18.05
N GLY A 80 3.64 -2.93 18.12
CA GLY A 80 3.07 -3.61 19.26
C GLY A 80 4.15 -4.03 20.26
N TRP A 81 4.01 -5.24 20.79
CA TRP A 81 4.98 -5.80 21.73
C TRP A 81 6.33 -6.03 21.06
N ILE A 82 7.43 -5.80 21.78
CA ILE A 82 8.78 -6.09 21.29
C ILE A 82 8.88 -7.61 21.04
N ALA A 83 9.35 -8.00 19.86
CA ALA A 83 9.68 -9.37 19.53
C ALA A 83 11.20 -9.53 19.52
N LEU A 84 11.65 -10.75 19.82
CA LEU A 84 13.07 -11.09 19.88
C LEU A 84 13.69 -11.32 18.50
N ASN A 85 12.90 -11.42 17.42
CA ASN A 85 13.40 -11.86 16.12
C ASN A 85 13.44 -10.76 15.04
N VAL A 86 14.28 -9.75 15.28
CA VAL A 86 14.56 -8.65 14.33
C VAL A 86 14.98 -9.18 12.95
N GLN A 87 15.77 -10.25 12.94
CA GLN A 87 16.42 -10.76 11.74
C GLN A 87 15.40 -11.33 10.74
N GLU A 88 14.35 -11.99 11.23
CA GLU A 88 13.28 -12.53 10.39
C GLU A 88 12.46 -11.43 9.70
N ILE A 89 12.08 -10.38 10.44
CA ILE A 89 11.39 -9.22 9.86
C ILE A 89 12.26 -8.54 8.79
N VAL A 90 13.55 -8.34 9.08
CA VAL A 90 14.50 -7.76 8.10
C VAL A 90 14.67 -8.66 6.88
N ASN A 91 14.70 -9.99 7.06
CA ASN A 91 14.81 -10.95 5.96
C ASN A 91 13.54 -10.93 5.09
N LEU A 92 12.36 -10.90 5.70
CA LEU A 92 11.07 -10.77 5.02
C LEU A 92 11.00 -9.48 4.17
N LEU A 93 11.40 -8.34 4.74
CA LEU A 93 11.42 -7.08 4.02
C LEU A 93 12.47 -7.06 2.88
N ARG A 94 13.66 -7.60 3.10
CA ARG A 94 14.69 -7.73 2.05
C ARG A 94 14.22 -8.64 0.91
N TYR A 95 13.52 -9.72 1.24
CA TYR A 95 12.91 -10.59 0.24
C TYR A 95 11.85 -9.85 -0.57
N THR A 96 10.94 -9.13 0.10
CA THR A 96 9.94 -8.26 -0.54
C THR A 96 10.60 -7.27 -1.52
N ILE A 97 11.67 -6.59 -1.08
CA ILE A 97 12.42 -5.65 -1.94
C ILE A 97 12.93 -6.34 -3.21
N ARG A 98 13.45 -7.57 -3.11
CA ARG A 98 13.94 -8.32 -4.28
C ARG A 98 12.81 -8.69 -5.23
N GLU A 99 11.71 -9.25 -4.72
CA GLU A 99 10.56 -9.66 -5.54
C GLU A 99 9.93 -8.47 -6.25
N VAL A 100 9.68 -7.39 -5.51
CA VAL A 100 9.14 -6.14 -6.07
C VAL A 100 10.08 -5.54 -7.11
N LYS A 101 11.39 -5.51 -6.83
CA LYS A 101 12.39 -5.05 -7.81
C LYS A 101 12.37 -5.91 -9.07
N GLN A 102 12.24 -7.23 -8.95
CA GLN A 102 12.14 -8.12 -10.09
C GLN A 102 10.87 -7.85 -10.91
N GLN A 103 9.73 -7.60 -10.26
CA GLN A 103 8.50 -7.19 -10.94
C GLN A 103 8.69 -5.88 -11.72
N ILE A 104 9.33 -4.88 -11.11
CA ILE A 104 9.62 -3.60 -11.78
C ILE A 104 10.53 -3.79 -12.98
N VAL A 105 11.56 -4.64 -12.88
CA VAL A 105 12.48 -4.91 -14.01
C VAL A 105 11.75 -5.63 -15.15
N GLN A 106 10.88 -6.58 -14.85
CA GLN A 106 10.19 -7.39 -15.86
C GLN A 106 9.00 -6.67 -16.49
N HIS A 107 8.24 -5.92 -15.71
CA HIS A 107 6.94 -5.39 -16.11
C HIS A 107 6.85 -3.85 -16.01
N GLY A 108 7.84 -3.18 -15.41
CA GLY A 108 7.80 -1.75 -15.08
C GLY A 108 7.15 -1.49 -13.72
N ASP A 109 7.18 -0.25 -13.26
CA ASP A 109 6.43 0.15 -12.07
C ASP A 109 4.94 0.23 -12.40
N ARG A 110 4.18 -0.74 -11.90
CA ARG A 110 2.75 -0.88 -12.13
C ARG A 110 1.99 -0.80 -10.82
N VAL A 111 0.71 -0.48 -10.94
CA VAL A 111 -0.25 -0.62 -9.85
C VAL A 111 -0.34 -2.09 -9.45
N ILE A 112 -0.29 -2.37 -8.16
CA ILE A 112 -0.54 -3.69 -7.60
C ILE A 112 -2.05 -3.94 -7.69
N PRO A 113 -2.50 -4.96 -8.43
CA PRO A 113 -3.92 -5.26 -8.55
C PRO A 113 -4.56 -5.51 -7.19
N ALA A 114 -5.80 -5.05 -7.00
CA ALA A 114 -6.52 -5.26 -5.73
C ALA A 114 -6.77 -6.76 -5.44
N THR A 115 -6.75 -7.61 -6.46
CA THR A 115 -6.80 -9.08 -6.32
C THR A 115 -5.45 -9.70 -5.98
N ASP A 116 -4.35 -8.96 -6.21
CA ASP A 116 -2.97 -9.37 -5.90
C ASP A 116 -2.53 -8.94 -4.50
N LEU A 117 -3.47 -8.49 -3.66
CA LEU A 117 -3.34 -8.52 -2.19
C LEU A 117 -2.79 -9.87 -1.69
N VAL A 118 -2.99 -10.93 -2.48
CA VAL A 118 -2.63 -12.32 -2.22
C VAL A 118 -1.32 -12.78 -2.90
N THR A 119 -0.67 -11.96 -3.75
CA THR A 119 0.43 -12.45 -4.62
C THR A 119 1.70 -11.59 -4.61
N LEU A 120 1.87 -10.73 -3.60
CA LEU A 120 3.18 -10.53 -2.97
C LEU A 120 3.24 -11.19 -1.58
N GLY A 121 2.19 -11.93 -1.23
CA GLY A 121 1.99 -12.47 0.10
C GLY A 121 0.73 -13.33 0.16
N SER A 122 0.83 -14.58 -0.30
CA SER A 122 0.21 -15.66 0.45
C SER A 122 0.99 -15.69 1.75
N ALA A 123 0.64 -14.82 2.72
CA ALA A 123 1.38 -14.56 3.95
C ALA A 123 2.87 -14.84 3.76
N MET A 124 3.69 -13.93 3.20
CA MET A 124 5.10 -14.28 2.95
C MET A 124 5.73 -14.75 4.26
N VAL A 125 5.82 -16.08 4.45
CA VAL A 125 6.23 -16.68 5.71
C VAL A 125 7.71 -16.93 5.57
N VAL A 126 8.50 -16.06 6.16
CA VAL A 126 9.90 -16.38 6.44
C VAL A 126 9.95 -16.75 7.90
N GLN A 127 10.13 -18.03 8.18
CA GLN A 127 10.35 -18.55 9.54
C GLN A 127 9.21 -18.24 10.54
N GLY A 128 7.97 -18.09 10.06
CA GLY A 128 6.80 -17.81 10.89
C GLY A 128 6.34 -16.35 10.86
N VAL A 129 7.16 -15.44 10.32
CA VAL A 129 6.77 -14.03 10.17
C VAL A 129 6.05 -13.82 8.85
N HIS A 130 4.86 -13.22 8.88
CA HIS A 130 4.09 -12.84 7.69
C HIS A 130 3.84 -11.34 7.60
N MET A 131 3.82 -10.83 6.37
CA MET A 131 3.43 -9.47 6.05
C MET A 131 2.21 -9.47 5.12
N THR A 132 1.24 -8.62 5.43
CA THR A 132 0.09 -8.30 4.57
C THR A 132 0.13 -6.82 4.21
N LEU A 133 -0.38 -6.50 3.03
CA LEU A 133 -0.40 -5.14 2.50
C LEU A 133 -1.67 -4.93 1.68
N SER A 134 -2.26 -3.74 1.77
CA SER A 134 -3.43 -3.35 1.02
C SER A 134 -3.41 -1.91 0.56
N ASN A 135 -4.14 -1.64 -0.52
CA ASN A 135 -4.47 -0.29 -0.93
C ASN A 135 -5.26 0.42 0.18
N ALA A 136 -5.06 1.72 0.32
CA ALA A 136 -5.76 2.55 1.30
C ALA A 136 -6.42 3.75 0.62
N ASP A 137 -7.58 4.17 1.16
CA ASP A 137 -8.30 5.40 0.75
C ASP A 137 -8.54 5.55 -0.76
N ASN A 138 -8.82 4.44 -1.46
CA ASN A 138 -8.97 4.38 -2.93
C ASN A 138 -7.75 4.85 -3.72
N HIS A 139 -6.60 5.04 -3.07
CA HIS A 139 -5.35 5.30 -3.75
C HIS A 139 -4.71 3.99 -4.18
N GLN A 140 -4.00 4.06 -5.29
CA GLN A 140 -3.33 2.93 -5.90
C GLN A 140 -1.94 2.77 -5.30
N LEU A 141 -1.62 1.58 -4.83
CA LEU A 141 -0.28 1.20 -4.43
C LEU A 141 0.49 0.69 -5.64
N THR A 142 1.68 1.24 -5.90
CA THR A 142 2.56 0.74 -6.96
C THR A 142 3.71 -0.08 -6.39
N TYR A 143 4.33 -0.92 -7.22
CA TYR A 143 5.52 -1.68 -6.85
C TYR A 143 6.65 -0.76 -6.33
N GLY A 144 6.89 0.38 -6.98
CA GLY A 144 7.93 1.35 -6.57
C GLY A 144 7.70 1.94 -5.18
N VAL A 145 6.45 2.23 -4.84
CA VAL A 145 6.07 2.71 -3.50
C VAL A 145 6.29 1.61 -2.45
N VAL A 146 5.90 0.36 -2.74
CA VAL A 146 6.14 -0.77 -1.83
C VAL A 146 7.63 -0.99 -1.61
N GLN A 147 8.43 -0.92 -2.67
CA GLN A 147 9.89 -1.05 -2.57
C GLN A 147 10.47 0.01 -1.64
N SER A 148 10.07 1.27 -1.82
CA SER A 148 10.54 2.41 -1.04
C SER A 148 10.14 2.27 0.43
N ALA A 149 8.89 1.92 0.70
CA ALA A 149 8.39 1.65 2.05
C ALA A 149 9.16 0.51 2.74
N ALA A 150 9.38 -0.60 2.03
CA ALA A 150 10.11 -1.75 2.58
C ALA A 150 11.57 -1.39 2.91
N VAL A 151 12.24 -0.58 2.08
CA VAL A 151 13.60 -0.07 2.37
C VAL A 151 13.62 0.78 3.64
N ALA A 152 12.65 1.70 3.80
CA ALA A 152 12.52 2.51 5.01
C ALA A 152 12.30 1.63 6.26
N MET A 153 11.43 0.61 6.16
CA MET A 153 11.16 -0.31 7.25
C MET A 153 12.38 -1.16 7.62
N VAL A 154 13.20 -1.60 6.65
CA VAL A 154 14.48 -2.29 6.94
C VAL A 154 15.38 -1.42 7.80
N GLN A 155 15.55 -0.14 7.44
CA GLN A 155 16.38 0.79 8.20
C GLN A 155 15.83 0.98 9.61
N TYR A 156 14.51 1.14 9.73
CA TYR A 156 13.84 1.29 11.02
C TYR A 156 14.07 0.09 11.94
N PHE A 157 13.76 -1.13 11.51
CA PHE A 157 13.90 -2.32 12.37
C PHE A 157 15.36 -2.68 12.64
N THR A 158 16.29 -2.32 11.76
CA THR A 158 17.73 -2.48 12.02
C THR A 158 18.20 -1.62 13.20
N VAL A 159 17.60 -0.44 13.40
CA VAL A 159 17.96 0.49 14.48
C VAL A 159 17.12 0.29 15.73
N ARG A 160 15.81 0.04 15.59
CA ARG A 160 14.86 -0.03 16.71
C ARG A 160 14.63 -1.44 17.24
N GLY A 161 15.08 -2.48 16.54
CA GLY A 161 14.76 -3.86 16.87
C GLY A 161 13.44 -4.32 16.27
N GLY A 162 12.98 -5.50 16.67
CA GLY A 162 11.82 -6.20 16.09
C GLY A 162 10.61 -6.16 17.02
N TYR A 163 9.43 -6.38 16.44
CA TYR A 163 8.15 -6.34 17.15
C TYR A 163 7.28 -7.50 16.73
N GLN A 164 6.48 -8.03 17.66
CA GLN A 164 5.60 -9.18 17.41
C GLN A 164 4.53 -8.85 16.40
N THR A 165 4.01 -7.63 16.48
CA THR A 165 2.98 -7.11 15.59
C THR A 165 3.35 -5.69 15.22
N VAL A 166 3.27 -5.37 13.93
CA VAL A 166 3.48 -4.01 13.44
C VAL A 166 2.36 -3.68 12.47
N ASP A 167 1.53 -2.72 12.84
CA ASP A 167 0.64 -2.07 11.88
C ASP A 167 1.42 -0.95 11.20
N PHE A 168 1.24 -0.78 9.90
CA PHE A 168 1.86 0.32 9.20
C PHE A 168 0.96 0.93 8.13
N SER A 169 1.19 2.21 7.85
CA SER A 169 0.56 2.94 6.74
C SER A 169 1.63 3.54 5.86
N ILE A 170 1.46 3.42 4.55
CA ILE A 170 2.35 4.00 3.54
C ILE A 170 1.70 5.28 3.03
N ILE A 171 2.42 6.38 3.18
CA ILE A 171 2.05 7.69 2.66
C ILE A 171 3.02 8.01 1.53
N ASP A 172 2.50 8.41 0.37
CA ASP A 172 3.30 8.91 -0.74
C ASP A 172 2.89 10.36 -1.03
N GLY A 173 3.84 11.28 -0.83
CA GLY A 173 3.57 12.72 -0.80
C GLY A 173 2.57 13.08 0.30
N LYS A 174 1.35 13.45 -0.10
CA LYS A 174 0.24 13.87 0.80
C LYS A 174 -0.81 12.79 1.04
N ASN A 175 -0.77 11.69 0.30
CA ASN A 175 -1.86 10.71 0.27
C ASN A 175 -1.43 9.40 0.93
N ARG A 176 -2.34 8.81 1.70
CA ARG A 176 -2.17 7.43 2.17
C ARG A 176 -2.51 6.49 1.03
N VAL A 177 -1.52 5.74 0.57
CA VAL A 177 -1.61 4.87 -0.61
C VAL A 177 -1.70 3.40 -0.25
N GLY A 178 -1.24 3.02 0.93
CA GLY A 178 -1.39 1.66 1.43
C GLY A 178 -1.36 1.55 2.95
N SER A 179 -1.74 0.37 3.43
CA SER A 179 -1.64 -0.04 4.83
C SER A 179 -1.31 -1.52 4.90
N GLY A 180 -0.65 -1.95 5.96
CA GLY A 180 -0.29 -3.35 6.12
C GLY A 180 -0.04 -3.73 7.56
N MET A 181 0.23 -5.01 7.75
CA MET A 181 0.56 -5.58 9.04
C MET A 181 1.70 -6.59 8.89
N ILE A 182 2.66 -6.58 9.81
CA ILE A 182 3.64 -7.65 9.99
C ILE A 182 3.31 -8.35 11.30
N GLN A 183 3.25 -9.68 11.30
CA GLN A 183 3.14 -10.46 12.53
C GLN A 183 4.19 -11.56 12.51
N ALA A 184 4.85 -11.74 13.65
CA ALA A 184 5.79 -12.83 13.93
C ALA A 184 5.13 -13.92 14.80
#